data_AF-A0A9E3YWJ0-F1
#
_entry.id   AF-A0A9E3YWJ0-F1
#
_cell.length_a   1.000
_cell.length_b   1.000
_cell.length_c   1.000
_cell.angle_alpha   90.00
_cell.angle_beta   90.00
_cell.angle_gamma   90.00
#
_symmetry.space_group_name_H-M   'P 1'
#
loop_
_entity.id
_entity.type
_entity.pdbx_description
1 polymer ?
#
loop_
_entity_poly.entity_id
_entity_poly.type
_entity_poly.pdbx_seq_one_letter_code
_entity_poly.pdbx_strand_id
1 'polypeptide(L)'
;MEHLLLPLAALPFPDIDPILISVGPLAVHWYGLGYVVGILFSWWYTKRLLASDGLWRGNASPAQPVVMDDFVLWAALGVVAGGRIGYVLFYDLQRFASDPLAAFAIWEGGMSFHGGLLGVILAMVLFARSRGIPVWSMLDMVAAGVPVGLGLVRVANFINSELWGRVTDVPWAFVFPNGGPEPRHPSQLYEAFLEGLVLFLVLRFLTHTRLKLKA
;
A
#
# COMPACT_ATOMS: atom_id res chain seq x y z
N MET A 1 23.05 33.04 26.24
CA MET A 1 21.66 33.47 26.00
C MET A 1 21.39 33.34 24.50
N GLU A 2 21.35 32.12 24.01
CA GLU A 2 20.70 31.83 22.72
C GLU A 2 19.24 31.58 23.08
N HIS A 3 18.40 32.56 22.77
CA HIS A 3 16.97 32.35 22.88
C HIS A 3 16.61 31.22 21.91
N LEU A 4 16.12 30.11 22.47
CA LEU A 4 15.24 29.18 21.79
C LEU A 4 14.15 30.00 21.09
N LEU A 5 14.38 30.36 19.84
CA LEU A 5 13.30 30.67 18.91
C LEU A 5 12.70 29.30 18.55
N LEU A 6 11.94 28.73 19.49
CA LEU A 6 10.98 27.69 19.15
C LEU A 6 10.16 28.26 17.99
N PRO A 7 10.15 27.63 16.79
CA PRO A 7 9.26 28.07 15.74
C PRO A 7 7.85 28.06 16.32
N LEU A 8 7.18 29.22 16.24
CA LEU A 8 6.07 29.61 17.13
C LEU A 8 4.80 28.72 17.07
N ALA A 9 4.77 27.63 16.29
CA ALA A 9 3.64 26.68 16.28
C ALA A 9 3.98 25.35 15.57
N ALA A 10 4.94 24.58 16.08
CA ALA A 10 5.08 23.18 15.66
C ALA A 10 4.33 22.26 16.64
N LEU A 11 3.57 21.31 16.10
CA LEU A 11 2.90 20.28 16.89
C LEU A 11 3.93 19.26 17.38
N PRO A 12 3.89 18.86 18.66
CA PRO A 12 4.67 17.71 19.12
C PRO A 12 4.15 16.46 18.41
N PHE A 13 5.08 15.59 18.01
CA PHE A 13 4.67 14.28 17.50
C PHE A 13 4.01 13.48 18.64
N PRO A 14 2.86 12.84 18.38
CA PRO A 14 2.17 12.06 19.41
C PRO A 14 3.02 10.87 19.84
N ASP A 15 2.95 10.51 21.13
CA ASP A 15 3.64 9.34 21.67
C ASP A 15 2.89 8.07 21.25
N ILE A 16 3.20 7.57 20.04
CA ILE A 16 2.60 6.39 19.44
C ILE A 16 3.70 5.36 19.21
N ASP A 17 3.57 4.18 19.83
CA ASP A 17 4.45 3.04 19.59
C ASP A 17 4.19 2.46 18.17
N PRO A 18 5.22 2.33 17.32
CA PRO A 18 5.13 1.63 16.04
C PRO A 18 4.68 0.16 16.15
N ILE A 19 4.95 -0.47 17.30
CA ILE A 19 4.55 -1.83 17.63
C ILE A 19 3.13 -1.78 18.22
N LEU A 20 2.19 -2.42 17.53
CA LEU A 20 0.81 -2.55 17.97
C LEU A 20 0.69 -3.53 19.15
N ILE A 21 1.32 -4.70 19.02
CA ILE A 21 1.33 -5.75 20.03
C ILE A 21 2.56 -6.64 19.85
N SER A 22 3.18 -7.06 20.95
CA SER A 22 4.31 -7.99 20.97
C SER A 22 3.94 -9.26 21.74
N VAL A 23 4.18 -10.43 21.14
CA VAL A 23 4.05 -11.74 21.79
C VAL A 23 5.40 -12.45 21.71
N GLY A 24 6.20 -12.34 22.77
CA GLY A 24 7.58 -12.82 22.78
C GLY A 24 8.43 -12.11 21.71
N PRO A 25 9.17 -12.82 20.83
CA PRO A 25 9.96 -12.21 19.77
C PRO A 25 9.14 -11.72 18.58
N LEU A 26 7.83 -12.03 18.53
CA LEU A 26 6.96 -11.64 17.43
C LEU A 26 6.32 -10.28 17.73
N ALA A 27 6.71 -9.25 16.97
CA ALA A 27 6.15 -7.90 17.05
C ALA A 27 5.23 -7.63 15.84
N VAL A 28 3.96 -7.34 16.11
CA VAL A 28 3.01 -6.88 15.10
C VAL A 28 3.06 -5.37 15.05
N HIS A 29 3.34 -4.82 13.87
CA HIS A 29 3.46 -3.38 13.67
C HIS A 29 2.18 -2.82 13.01
N TRP A 30 1.86 -1.54 13.27
CA TRP A 30 0.77 -0.84 12.59
C TRP A 30 0.92 -0.89 11.06
N TYR A 31 2.16 -0.83 10.58
CA TYR A 31 2.50 -0.94 9.17
C TYR A 31 2.04 -2.25 8.54
N GLY A 32 2.31 -3.38 9.21
CA GLY A 32 1.85 -4.70 8.78
C GLY A 32 0.32 -4.82 8.80
N LEU A 33 -0.32 -4.27 9.84
CA LEU A 33 -1.78 -4.23 9.92
C LEU A 33 -2.40 -3.43 8.76
N GLY A 34 -1.82 -2.28 8.42
CA GLY A 34 -2.26 -1.45 7.29
C GLY A 34 -2.28 -2.22 5.97
N TYR A 35 -1.23 -3.01 5.69
CA TYR A 35 -1.21 -3.89 4.53
C TYR A 35 -2.31 -4.95 4.56
N VAL A 36 -2.47 -5.66 5.69
CA VAL A 36 -3.48 -6.72 5.80
C VAL A 36 -4.89 -6.14 5.58
N VAL A 37 -5.22 -5.03 6.23
CA VAL A 37 -6.52 -4.37 6.06
C VAL A 37 -6.69 -3.87 4.63
N GLY A 38 -5.66 -3.29 4.02
CA GLY A 38 -5.68 -2.85 2.62
C GLY A 38 -5.96 -3.99 1.64
N ILE A 39 -5.30 -5.14 1.82
CA ILE A 39 -5.51 -6.34 0.99
C ILE A 39 -6.92 -6.88 1.19
N LEU A 40 -7.38 -7.03 2.43
CA LEU A 40 -8.73 -7.52 2.74
C LEU A 40 -9.82 -6.58 2.21
N PHE A 41 -9.62 -5.27 2.31
CA PHE A 41 -10.53 -4.28 1.72
C PHE A 41 -10.58 -4.41 0.21
N SER A 42 -9.42 -4.48 -0.46
CA SER A 42 -9.35 -4.62 -1.92
C SER A 42 -10.04 -5.90 -2.39
N TRP A 43 -9.77 -7.04 -1.72
CA TRP A 43 -10.44 -8.31 -1.95
C TRP A 43 -11.97 -8.22 -1.78
N TRP A 44 -12.43 -7.66 -0.68
CA TRP A 44 -13.86 -7.47 -0.44
C TRP A 44 -14.49 -6.56 -1.50
N TYR A 45 -13.81 -5.48 -1.88
CA TYR A 45 -14.31 -4.49 -2.80
C TYR A 45 -14.36 -5.02 -4.24
N THR A 46 -13.36 -5.77 -4.71
CA THR A 46 -13.41 -6.42 -6.02
C THR A 46 -14.57 -7.42 -6.11
N LYS A 47 -14.84 -8.19 -5.05
CA LYS A 47 -16.03 -9.05 -4.96
C LYS A 47 -17.33 -8.26 -5.06
N ARG A 48 -17.42 -7.09 -4.43
CA ARG A 48 -18.59 -6.20 -4.54
C ARG A 48 -18.78 -5.66 -5.96
N LEU A 49 -17.70 -5.31 -6.65
CA LEU A 49 -17.75 -4.88 -8.05
C LEU A 49 -18.23 -6.02 -8.96
N LEU A 50 -17.70 -7.24 -8.76
CA LEU A 50 -18.12 -8.43 -9.53
C LEU A 50 -19.56 -8.87 -9.25
N ALA A 51 -20.09 -8.60 -8.06
CA ALA A 51 -21.48 -8.92 -7.70
C ALA A 51 -22.50 -7.93 -8.30
N SER A 52 -22.03 -6.87 -8.96
CA SER A 52 -22.88 -5.79 -9.47
C SER A 52 -22.83 -5.74 -11.00
N ASP A 53 -23.59 -6.60 -11.66
CA ASP A 53 -23.61 -6.75 -13.13
C ASP A 53 -23.80 -5.42 -13.88
N GLY A 54 -24.59 -4.49 -13.32
CA GLY A 54 -24.86 -3.16 -13.88
C GLY A 54 -23.63 -2.27 -14.07
N LEU A 55 -22.53 -2.58 -13.38
CA LEU A 55 -21.27 -1.84 -13.51
C LEU A 55 -20.50 -2.23 -14.79
N TRP A 56 -20.84 -3.37 -15.38
CA TRP A 56 -20.06 -4.01 -16.44
C TRP A 56 -20.68 -3.85 -17.83
N ARG A 57 -19.86 -4.08 -18.86
CA ARG A 57 -20.31 -4.01 -20.25
C ARG A 57 -21.31 -5.13 -20.52
N GLY A 58 -22.44 -4.80 -21.15
CA GLY A 58 -23.50 -5.77 -21.42
C GLY A 58 -24.29 -6.21 -20.19
N ASN A 59 -24.13 -5.52 -19.05
CA ASN A 59 -24.81 -5.86 -17.79
C ASN A 59 -24.47 -7.30 -17.35
N ALA A 60 -23.19 -7.68 -17.51
CA ALA A 60 -22.67 -9.00 -17.20
C ALA A 60 -21.26 -8.86 -16.62
N SER A 61 -21.09 -9.29 -15.36
CA SER A 61 -19.79 -9.34 -14.71
C SER A 61 -18.81 -10.29 -15.42
N PRO A 62 -17.51 -9.94 -15.51
CA PRO A 62 -16.52 -10.75 -16.22
C PRO A 62 -16.16 -12.05 -15.50
N ALA A 63 -16.53 -12.20 -14.22
CA ALA A 63 -16.25 -13.38 -13.42
C ALA A 63 -17.19 -13.51 -12.23
N GLN A 64 -17.27 -14.72 -11.67
CA GLN A 64 -17.92 -14.94 -10.39
C GLN A 64 -17.09 -14.33 -9.24
N PRO A 65 -17.70 -13.65 -8.26
CA PRO A 65 -16.98 -13.03 -7.14
C PRO A 65 -16.05 -13.99 -6.37
N VAL A 66 -16.43 -15.27 -6.23
CA VAL A 66 -15.64 -16.29 -5.52
C VAL A 66 -14.23 -16.47 -6.11
N VAL A 67 -14.03 -16.17 -7.40
CA VAL A 67 -12.72 -16.29 -8.06
C VAL A 67 -11.69 -15.37 -7.40
N MET A 68 -12.11 -14.27 -6.76
CA MET A 68 -11.20 -13.35 -6.08
C MET A 68 -10.61 -13.91 -4.78
N ASP A 69 -11.18 -14.98 -4.22
CA ASP A 69 -10.65 -15.61 -3.01
C ASP A 69 -9.26 -16.22 -3.28
N ASP A 70 -9.08 -16.85 -4.43
CA ASP A 70 -7.79 -17.39 -4.87
C ASP A 70 -6.78 -16.29 -5.19
N PHE A 71 -7.25 -15.15 -5.69
CA PHE A 71 -6.37 -14.06 -6.13
C PHE A 71 -5.60 -13.42 -4.98
N VAL A 72 -6.12 -13.43 -3.75
CA VAL A 72 -5.40 -12.91 -2.58
C VAL A 72 -4.03 -13.57 -2.42
N LEU A 73 -3.96 -14.89 -2.61
CA LEU A 73 -2.71 -15.63 -2.55
C LEU A 73 -1.78 -15.26 -3.71
N TRP A 74 -2.31 -15.15 -4.93
CA TRP A 74 -1.53 -14.72 -6.11
C TRP A 74 -0.93 -13.33 -5.91
N ALA A 75 -1.73 -12.40 -5.39
CA ALA A 75 -1.28 -11.04 -5.12
C ALA A 75 -0.20 -11.02 -4.03
N ALA A 76 -0.39 -11.73 -2.92
CA ALA A 76 0.59 -11.84 -1.85
C ALA A 76 1.92 -12.43 -2.34
N LEU A 77 1.86 -13.53 -3.10
CA LEU A 77 3.05 -14.14 -3.71
C LEU A 77 3.72 -13.20 -4.71
N GLY A 78 2.95 -12.51 -5.56
CA GLY A 78 3.48 -11.54 -6.52
C GLY A 78 4.22 -10.39 -5.83
N VAL A 79 3.64 -9.80 -4.78
CA VAL A 79 4.27 -8.72 -4.01
C VAL A 79 5.53 -9.20 -3.31
N VAL A 80 5.46 -10.33 -2.60
CA VAL A 80 6.60 -10.83 -1.79
C VAL A 80 7.73 -11.34 -2.69
N ALA A 81 7.42 -12.21 -3.66
CA ALA A 81 8.43 -12.76 -4.56
C ALA A 81 9.00 -11.66 -5.46
N GLY A 82 8.15 -10.81 -6.04
CA GLY A 82 8.59 -9.68 -6.86
C GLY A 82 9.44 -8.70 -6.07
N GLY A 83 9.02 -8.34 -4.86
CA GLY A 83 9.75 -7.43 -3.99
C GLY A 83 11.12 -7.97 -3.60
N ARG A 84 11.20 -9.27 -3.29
CA ARG A 84 12.47 -9.92 -2.95
C ARG A 84 13.39 -10.05 -4.16
N ILE A 85 12.89 -10.54 -5.28
CA ILE A 85 13.66 -10.65 -6.53
C ILE A 85 14.16 -9.28 -6.97
N GLY A 86 13.32 -8.26 -6.94
CA GLY A 86 13.72 -6.89 -7.26
C GLY A 86 14.77 -6.34 -6.31
N TYR A 87 14.72 -6.70 -5.02
CA TYR A 87 15.76 -6.30 -4.07
C TYR A 87 17.11 -6.94 -4.41
N VAL A 88 17.11 -8.26 -4.62
CA VAL A 88 18.29 -9.05 -5.00
C VAL A 88 18.93 -8.48 -6.27
N LEU A 89 18.12 -8.23 -7.31
CA LEU A 89 18.64 -7.82 -8.62
C LEU A 89 19.12 -6.36 -8.65
N PHE A 90 18.44 -5.45 -7.95
CA PHE A 90 18.72 -4.01 -8.08
C PHE A 90 19.61 -3.44 -6.99
N TYR A 91 19.69 -4.05 -5.80
CA TYR A 91 20.33 -3.44 -4.64
C TYR A 91 21.49 -4.24 -4.06
N ASP A 92 21.45 -5.59 -4.09
CA ASP A 92 22.43 -6.40 -3.33
C ASP A 92 22.83 -7.70 -4.03
N LEU A 93 22.98 -7.65 -5.36
CA LEU A 93 23.23 -8.83 -6.20
C LEU A 93 24.47 -9.63 -5.77
N GLN A 94 25.53 -8.94 -5.34
CA GLN A 94 26.79 -9.57 -4.96
C GLN A 94 26.66 -10.43 -3.70
N ARG A 95 25.91 -9.98 -2.68
CA ARG A 95 25.66 -10.76 -1.47
C ARG A 95 24.92 -12.06 -1.80
N PHE A 96 23.88 -11.99 -2.61
CA PHE A 96 23.08 -13.17 -2.96
C PHE A 96 23.78 -14.12 -3.95
N ALA A 97 24.75 -13.63 -4.72
CA ALA A 97 25.63 -14.51 -5.49
C ALA A 97 26.54 -15.36 -4.59
N SER A 98 26.97 -14.80 -3.44
CA SER A 98 27.79 -15.53 -2.46
C SER A 98 26.98 -16.44 -1.52
N ASP A 99 25.74 -16.07 -1.21
CA ASP A 99 24.81 -16.90 -0.42
C ASP A 99 23.39 -16.83 -1.02
N PRO A 100 23.06 -17.75 -1.96
CA PRO A 100 21.74 -17.79 -2.58
C PRO A 100 20.60 -18.07 -1.60
N LEU A 101 20.85 -18.74 -0.48
CA LEU A 101 19.82 -19.08 0.50
C LEU A 101 19.35 -17.87 1.30
N ALA A 102 20.18 -16.84 1.42
CA ALA A 102 19.78 -15.56 2.00
C ALA A 102 18.55 -14.96 1.30
N ALA A 103 18.28 -15.30 0.03
CA ALA A 103 17.12 -14.81 -0.69
C ALA A 103 15.78 -15.17 0.00
N PHE A 104 15.74 -16.27 0.77
CA PHE A 104 14.54 -16.70 1.50
C PHE A 104 14.39 -16.04 2.88
N ALA A 105 15.44 -15.41 3.40
CA ALA A 105 15.44 -14.72 4.69
C ALA A 105 14.74 -13.34 4.60
N ILE A 106 13.45 -13.34 4.26
CA ILE A 106 12.63 -12.13 4.09
C ILE A 106 12.42 -11.35 5.40
N TRP A 107 12.58 -12.00 6.55
CA TRP A 107 12.49 -11.38 7.87
C TRP A 107 13.68 -10.47 8.19
N GLU A 108 14.79 -10.56 7.47
CA GLU A 108 15.92 -9.63 7.58
C GLU A 108 15.66 -8.29 6.87
N GLY A 109 14.47 -8.12 6.28
CA GLY A 109 14.14 -7.00 5.43
C GLY A 109 14.72 -7.14 4.02
N GLY A 110 14.90 -6.02 3.32
CA GLY A 110 15.38 -5.99 1.94
C GLY A 110 14.29 -6.35 0.93
N MET A 111 13.39 -5.39 0.70
CA MET A 111 12.28 -5.50 -0.25
C MET A 111 12.31 -4.31 -1.21
N SER A 112 12.15 -4.58 -2.51
CA SER A 112 12.05 -3.55 -3.54
C SER A 112 10.59 -3.21 -3.82
N PHE A 113 10.24 -1.93 -3.71
CA PHE A 113 8.92 -1.44 -4.14
C PHE A 113 8.65 -1.76 -5.62
N HIS A 114 9.60 -1.42 -6.50
CA HIS A 114 9.48 -1.66 -7.95
C HIS A 114 9.31 -3.14 -8.27
N GLY A 115 10.08 -4.00 -7.60
CA GLY A 115 9.95 -5.45 -7.72
C GLY A 115 8.57 -5.94 -7.30
N GLY A 116 8.06 -5.47 -6.16
CA GLY A 116 6.74 -5.84 -5.66
C GLY A 116 5.60 -5.39 -6.59
N LEU A 117 5.70 -4.17 -7.12
CA LEU A 117 4.74 -3.62 -8.09
C LEU A 117 4.71 -4.44 -9.39
N LEU A 118 5.88 -4.73 -9.97
CA LEU A 118 5.97 -5.57 -11.17
C LEU A 118 5.46 -6.99 -10.90
N GLY A 119 5.81 -7.56 -9.75
CA GLY A 119 5.39 -8.90 -9.36
C GLY A 119 3.87 -9.02 -9.20
N VAL A 120 3.20 -8.03 -8.59
CA VAL A 120 1.74 -8.04 -8.46
C VAL A 120 1.03 -7.80 -9.79
N ILE A 121 1.55 -6.91 -10.65
CA ILE A 121 1.00 -6.72 -12.01
C ILE A 121 1.10 -8.03 -12.80
N LEU A 122 2.25 -8.72 -12.73
CA LEU A 122 2.42 -10.02 -13.38
C LEU A 122 1.44 -11.06 -12.82
N ALA A 123 1.27 -11.12 -11.49
CA ALA A 123 0.31 -12.00 -10.86
C ALA A 123 -1.13 -11.73 -11.34
N MET A 124 -1.53 -10.46 -11.47
CA MET A 124 -2.84 -10.07 -12.00
C MET A 124 -3.03 -10.53 -13.46
N VAL A 125 -2.04 -10.30 -14.31
CA VAL A 125 -2.09 -10.69 -15.74
C VAL A 125 -2.20 -12.20 -15.88
N LEU A 126 -1.35 -12.96 -15.16
CA LEU A 126 -1.34 -14.42 -15.22
C LEU A 126 -2.61 -15.02 -14.64
N PHE A 127 -3.09 -14.49 -13.51
CA PHE A 127 -4.35 -14.91 -12.89
C PHE A 127 -5.55 -14.64 -13.78
N ALA A 128 -5.65 -13.44 -14.36
CA ALA A 128 -6.74 -13.09 -15.26
C ALA A 128 -6.79 -14.04 -16.46
N ARG A 129 -5.64 -14.32 -17.09
CA ARG A 129 -5.54 -15.25 -18.21
C ARG A 129 -5.90 -16.69 -17.83
N SER A 130 -5.45 -17.18 -16.67
CA SER A 130 -5.75 -18.55 -16.24
C SER A 130 -7.22 -18.77 -15.86
N ARG A 131 -7.95 -17.69 -15.54
CA ARG A 131 -9.37 -17.72 -15.17
C ARG A 131 -10.31 -17.20 -16.27
N GLY A 132 -9.80 -16.84 -17.45
CA GLY A 132 -10.61 -16.30 -18.55
C GLY A 132 -11.18 -14.89 -18.28
N ILE A 133 -10.62 -14.15 -17.33
CA ILE A 133 -11.00 -12.77 -17.01
C ILE A 133 -10.28 -11.83 -17.98
N PRO A 134 -10.95 -10.85 -18.60
CA PRO A 134 -10.24 -9.81 -19.35
C PRO A 134 -9.22 -9.09 -18.47
N VAL A 135 -7.97 -9.03 -18.93
CA VAL A 135 -6.85 -8.50 -18.13
C VAL A 135 -7.10 -7.06 -17.67
N TRP A 136 -7.69 -6.23 -18.53
CA TRP A 136 -8.03 -4.85 -18.20
C TRP A 136 -9.10 -4.76 -17.12
N SER A 137 -10.12 -5.62 -17.16
CA SER A 137 -11.12 -5.71 -16.10
C SER A 137 -10.48 -6.10 -14.76
N MET A 138 -9.51 -7.02 -14.77
CA MET A 138 -8.74 -7.38 -13.57
C MET A 138 -7.97 -6.18 -13.01
N LEU A 139 -7.28 -5.44 -13.89
CA LEU A 139 -6.55 -4.22 -13.53
C LEU A 139 -7.46 -3.15 -12.95
N ASP A 140 -8.59 -2.86 -13.61
CA ASP A 140 -9.53 -1.84 -13.17
C ASP A 140 -10.16 -2.15 -11.80
N MET A 141 -10.53 -3.42 -11.55
CA MET A 141 -11.10 -3.83 -10.26
C MET A 141 -10.12 -3.64 -9.12
N VAL A 142 -8.90 -4.15 -9.28
CA VAL A 142 -7.88 -4.07 -8.22
C VAL A 142 -7.49 -2.61 -8.01
N ALA A 143 -7.27 -1.85 -9.09
CA ALA A 143 -6.95 -0.42 -9.01
C ALA A 143 -8.03 0.38 -8.27
N ALA A 144 -9.31 0.02 -8.41
CA ALA A 144 -10.40 0.67 -7.69
C ALA A 144 -10.39 0.43 -6.16
N GLY A 145 -9.78 -0.68 -5.70
CA GLY A 145 -9.66 -1.02 -4.28
C GLY A 145 -8.35 -0.59 -3.61
N VAL A 146 -7.27 -0.46 -4.39
CA VAL A 146 -5.90 -0.11 -3.93
C VAL A 146 -5.81 1.16 -3.07
N PRO A 147 -6.52 2.27 -3.37
CA PRO A 147 -6.34 3.52 -2.63
C PRO A 147 -6.50 3.38 -1.12
N VAL A 148 -7.44 2.56 -0.63
CA VAL A 148 -7.61 2.36 0.82
C VAL A 148 -6.36 1.77 1.46
N GLY A 149 -5.71 0.81 0.81
CA GLY A 149 -4.43 0.27 1.27
C GLY A 149 -3.31 1.31 1.27
N LEU A 150 -3.21 2.12 0.20
CA LEU A 150 -2.25 3.23 0.15
C LEU A 150 -2.46 4.19 1.33
N GLY A 151 -3.70 4.59 1.58
CA GLY A 151 -4.04 5.50 2.66
C GLY A 151 -3.63 4.98 4.04
N LEU A 152 -3.94 3.71 4.33
CA LEU A 152 -3.61 3.07 5.60
C LEU A 152 -2.10 2.94 5.81
N VAL A 153 -1.35 2.60 4.75
CA VAL A 153 0.11 2.50 4.81
C VAL A 153 0.74 3.88 5.04
N ARG A 154 0.19 4.94 4.45
CA ARG A 154 0.64 6.32 4.70
C ARG A 154 0.39 6.77 6.14
N VAL A 155 -0.75 6.39 6.73
CA VAL A 155 -0.99 6.61 8.17
C VAL A 155 0.04 5.85 9.01
N ALA A 156 0.38 4.60 8.64
CA ALA A 156 1.42 3.87 9.34
C ALA A 156 2.82 4.47 9.17
N ASN A 157 3.16 5.07 8.01
CA ASN A 157 4.40 5.84 7.86
C ASN A 157 4.43 7.06 8.80
N PHE A 158 3.29 7.71 9.01
CA PHE A 158 3.20 8.78 10.01
C PHE A 158 3.47 8.22 11.41
N ILE A 159 2.83 7.12 11.82
CA ILE A 159 3.05 6.46 13.13
C ILE A 159 4.52 6.05 13.33
N ASN A 160 5.15 5.48 12.30
CA ASN A 160 6.56 5.11 12.32
C ASN A 160 7.50 6.32 12.38
N SER A 161 6.97 7.54 12.25
CA SER A 161 7.73 8.75 12.03
C SER A 161 8.75 8.50 10.91
N GLU A 162 8.28 8.28 9.67
CA GLU A 162 9.12 8.12 8.47
C GLU A 162 8.47 8.76 7.23
N LEU A 163 9.24 9.10 6.21
CA LEU A 163 8.75 9.70 4.95
C LEU A 163 8.01 11.04 5.13
N TRP A 164 8.43 11.83 6.11
CA TRP A 164 7.94 13.20 6.32
C TRP A 164 8.36 14.14 5.18
N GLY A 165 7.70 15.29 5.11
CA GLY A 165 7.92 16.28 4.07
C GLY A 165 9.11 17.21 4.32
N ARG A 166 9.24 18.21 3.46
CA ARG A 166 10.22 19.29 3.62
C ARG A 166 9.95 20.12 4.90
N VAL A 167 11.01 20.79 5.36
CA VAL A 167 10.95 21.76 6.46
C VAL A 167 9.98 22.88 6.10
N THR A 168 9.20 23.34 7.09
CA THR A 168 8.12 24.31 6.90
C THR A 168 7.78 25.02 8.20
N ASP A 169 7.12 26.16 8.07
CA ASP A 169 6.64 27.05 9.13
C ASP A 169 5.09 27.04 9.27
N VAL A 170 4.38 26.16 8.56
CA VAL A 170 2.91 26.07 8.67
C VAL A 170 2.48 25.63 10.08
N PRO A 171 1.31 26.09 10.59
CA PRO A 171 0.91 25.86 11.98
C PRO A 171 0.52 24.41 12.32
N TRP A 172 0.49 23.52 11.33
CA TRP A 172 0.24 22.08 11.50
C TRP A 172 1.49 21.22 11.20
N ALA A 173 2.66 21.84 11.19
CA ALA A 173 3.93 21.12 11.05
C ALA A 173 4.22 20.28 12.30
N PHE A 174 4.91 19.15 12.14
CA PHE A 174 5.32 18.28 13.24
C PHE A 174 6.84 18.24 13.37
N VAL A 175 7.34 18.15 14.61
CA VAL A 175 8.73 17.76 14.88
C VAL A 175 8.76 16.23 15.05
N PHE A 176 9.26 15.53 14.02
CA PHE A 176 9.28 14.07 13.96
C PHE A 176 10.47 13.49 14.74
N PRO A 177 10.29 12.46 15.59
CA PRO A 177 11.37 11.83 16.37
C PRO A 177 12.58 11.43 15.53
N ASN A 178 12.34 10.86 14.34
CA ASN A 178 13.39 10.42 13.43
C ASN A 178 13.78 11.48 12.38
N GLY A 179 13.13 12.65 12.39
CA GLY A 179 13.21 13.68 11.33
C GLY A 179 14.09 14.89 11.63
N GLY A 180 14.77 14.88 12.78
CA GLY A 180 15.58 15.98 13.27
C GLY A 180 14.75 17.06 14.01
N PRO A 181 15.41 18.12 14.48
CA PRO A 181 14.79 19.13 15.34
C PRO A 181 13.84 20.07 14.59
N GLU A 182 13.94 20.12 13.26
CA GLU A 182 13.19 21.07 12.43
C GLU A 182 11.73 20.62 12.22
N PRO A 183 10.75 21.53 12.26
CA PRO A 183 9.36 21.23 11.94
C PRO A 183 9.16 20.94 10.45
N ARG A 184 8.35 19.93 10.14
CA ARG A 184 8.16 19.41 8.79
C ARG A 184 6.69 19.19 8.47
N HIS A 185 6.37 19.22 7.18
CA HIS A 185 5.04 18.83 6.73
C HIS A 185 4.78 17.35 7.05
N PRO A 186 3.62 17.00 7.64
CA PRO A 186 3.17 15.62 7.73
C PRO A 186 2.64 15.13 6.36
N SER A 187 3.51 15.07 5.35
CA SER A 187 3.15 14.69 3.96
C SER A 187 2.45 13.35 3.88
N GLN A 188 2.78 12.42 4.77
CA GLN A 188 2.14 11.11 4.87
C GLN A 188 0.63 11.26 5.13
N LEU A 189 0.20 12.23 5.96
CA LEU A 189 -1.23 12.48 6.19
C LEU A 189 -1.91 13.11 4.97
N TYR A 190 -1.18 13.93 4.19
CA TYR A 190 -1.71 14.48 2.95
C TYR A 190 -1.89 13.37 1.90
N GLU A 191 -0.89 12.48 1.76
CA GLU A 191 -0.96 11.32 0.88
C GLU A 191 -2.06 10.35 1.33
N ALA A 192 -2.19 10.10 2.64
CA ALA A 192 -3.26 9.28 3.18
C ALA A 192 -4.66 9.81 2.82
N PHE A 193 -4.82 11.13 2.87
CA PHE A 193 -6.07 11.79 2.49
C PHE A 193 -6.28 11.79 0.98
N LEU A 194 -5.29 12.21 0.19
CA LEU A 194 -5.43 12.42 -1.25
C LEU A 194 -5.35 11.11 -2.05
N GLU A 195 -4.30 10.33 -1.86
CA GLU A 195 -4.07 9.05 -2.55
C GLU A 195 -4.86 7.90 -1.93
N GLY A 196 -5.29 8.06 -0.67
CA GLY A 196 -6.18 7.12 0.00
C GLY A 196 -7.64 7.45 -0.18
N LEU A 197 -8.17 8.32 0.68
CA LEU A 197 -9.59 8.59 0.78
C LEU A 197 -10.16 9.27 -0.49
N VAL A 198 -9.58 10.37 -0.92
CA VAL A 198 -10.09 11.14 -2.07
C VAL A 198 -10.00 10.30 -3.34
N LEU A 199 -8.86 9.66 -3.61
CA LEU A 199 -8.70 8.79 -4.78
C LEU A 199 -9.70 7.63 -4.77
N PHE A 200 -9.94 6.98 -3.62
CA PHE A 200 -10.98 5.96 -3.51
C PHE A 200 -12.36 6.51 -3.88
N LEU A 201 -12.75 7.67 -3.34
CA LEU A 201 -14.04 8.27 -3.61
C LEU A 201 -14.20 8.66 -5.08
N VAL A 202 -13.14 9.19 -5.71
CA VAL A 202 -13.12 9.49 -7.14
C VAL A 202 -13.30 8.22 -7.97
N LEU A 203 -12.51 7.17 -7.71
CA LEU A 203 -12.62 5.90 -8.46
C LEU A 203 -13.98 5.25 -8.24
N ARG A 204 -14.49 5.23 -7.01
CA ARG A 204 -15.83 4.73 -6.70
C ARG A 204 -16.91 5.51 -7.45
N PHE A 205 -16.84 6.84 -7.45
CA PHE A 205 -17.76 7.67 -8.22
C PHE A 205 -17.70 7.31 -9.71
N LEU A 206 -16.50 7.20 -10.29
CA LEU A 206 -16.31 6.87 -11.70
C LEU A 206 -16.83 5.48 -12.06
N THR A 207 -16.59 4.46 -11.23
CA THR A 207 -17.07 3.10 -11.50
C THR A 207 -18.60 3.02 -11.42
N HIS A 208 -19.24 3.72 -10.48
CA HIS A 208 -20.69 3.62 -10.23
C HIS A 208 -21.56 4.59 -11.04
N THR A 209 -21.00 5.71 -11.53
CA THR A 209 -21.78 6.73 -12.29
C THR A 209 -21.39 6.82 -13.75
N ARG A 210 -20.09 6.66 -14.06
CA ARG A 210 -19.56 6.75 -15.44
C ARG A 210 -19.32 5.36 -16.04
N LEU A 211 -19.62 4.30 -15.31
CA LEU A 211 -19.56 2.90 -15.74
C LEU A 211 -18.19 2.57 -16.37
N LYS A 212 -17.11 3.05 -15.74
CA LYS A 212 -15.74 2.92 -16.26
C LYS A 212 -15.22 1.47 -16.33
N LEU A 213 -15.92 0.51 -15.71
CA LEU A 213 -15.64 -0.92 -15.82
C LEU A 213 -16.17 -1.55 -17.13
N LYS A 214 -16.74 -0.75 -18.04
CA LYS A 214 -17.28 -1.21 -19.34
C LYS A 214 -16.24 -1.39 -20.46
N ALA A 215 -14.95 -1.47 -20.16
CA ALA A 215 -13.90 -1.71 -21.18
C ALA A 215 -14.16 -3.03 -21.93
#